data_AF-A0A7C1Q1M1-F1
#
_entry.id   AF-A0A7C1Q1M1-F1
#
_cell.length_a   1.000
_cell.length_b   1.000
_cell.length_c   1.000
_cell.angle_alpha   90.00
_cell.angle_beta   90.00
_cell.angle_gamma   90.00
#
_symmetry.space_group_name_H-M   'P 1'
#
loop_
_entity.id
_entity.type
_entity.pdbx_description
1 polymer ?
#
loop_
_entity_poly.entity_id
_entity_poly.type
_entity_poly.pdbx_seq_one_letter_code
_entity_poly.pdbx_strand_id
1 'polypeptide(L)'
;HAGSLGHIIAVASGVALDCKMRRQDNRVAVIIGDGELNEGSVWETLLIASAFRLDNLVIVIDRNRFQANAATEDLIPLEPLISKLRSFGMSVRSIDGHDFRDMKDTFPATPFEAGKPSVVIARTIRGKGLPEIENRADKWFCKYSDEEADRLIKELTV
;
A
#
# COMPACT_ATOMS: atom_id res chain seq x y z
N HIS A 1 -1.75 -11.29 3.39
CA HIS A 1 -1.33 -11.63 2.02
C HIS A 1 -2.40 -12.50 1.35
N ALA A 2 -2.80 -12.18 0.12
CA ALA A 2 -3.71 -13.00 -0.66
C ALA A 2 -3.00 -14.08 -1.50
N GLY A 3 -1.66 -14.18 -1.40
CA GLY A 3 -0.83 -15.08 -2.19
C GLY A 3 -0.44 -14.46 -3.53
N SER A 4 -1.40 -14.31 -4.45
CA SER A 4 -1.17 -13.70 -5.76
C SER A 4 -1.16 -12.17 -5.66
N LEU A 5 -0.07 -11.55 -6.10
CA LEU A 5 0.05 -10.09 -6.20
C LEU A 5 -1.02 -9.53 -7.16
N GLY A 6 -1.53 -8.34 -6.86
CA GLY A 6 -2.46 -7.59 -7.68
C GLY A 6 -3.93 -7.99 -7.53
N HIS A 7 -4.22 -9.13 -6.90
CA HIS A 7 -5.60 -9.64 -6.83
C HIS A 7 -6.39 -9.09 -5.64
N ILE A 8 -5.73 -8.76 -4.52
CA ILE A 8 -6.44 -8.38 -3.29
C ILE A 8 -7.14 -7.03 -3.41
N ILE A 9 -6.61 -6.11 -4.22
CA ILE A 9 -7.27 -4.83 -4.51
C ILE A 9 -8.59 -5.05 -5.27
N ALA A 10 -8.65 -6.02 -6.20
CA ALA A 10 -9.86 -6.36 -6.92
C ALA A 10 -10.94 -6.91 -5.97
N VAL A 11 -10.55 -7.79 -5.05
CA VAL A 11 -11.44 -8.31 -4.00
C VAL A 11 -11.93 -7.17 -3.10
N ALA A 12 -11.04 -6.31 -2.63
CA ALA A 12 -11.40 -5.16 -1.80
C ALA A 12 -12.36 -4.19 -2.52
N SER A 13 -12.14 -3.95 -3.81
CA SER A 13 -13.05 -3.17 -4.65
C SER A 13 -14.43 -3.82 -4.76
N GLY A 14 -14.50 -5.15 -4.90
CA GLY A 14 -15.77 -5.88 -4.89
C GLY A 14 -16.51 -5.77 -3.56
N VAL A 15 -15.80 -5.87 -2.43
CA VAL A 15 -16.38 -5.67 -1.09
C VAL A 15 -16.87 -4.24 -0.91
N ALA A 16 -16.11 -3.24 -1.35
CA ALA A 16 -16.51 -1.83 -1.27
C ALA A 16 -17.79 -1.56 -2.08
N LEU A 17 -17.91 -2.17 -3.26
CA LEU A 17 -19.10 -2.12 -4.09
C LEU A 17 -20.31 -2.76 -3.39
N ASP A 18 -20.17 -3.96 -2.80
CA ASP A 18 -21.26 -4.63 -2.07
C ASP A 18 -21.77 -3.78 -0.91
N CYS A 19 -20.86 -3.19 -0.10
CA CYS A 19 -21.25 -2.28 0.98
C CYS A 19 -22.09 -1.09 0.46
N LYS A 20 -21.70 -0.48 -0.66
CA LYS A 20 -22.49 0.60 -1.28
C LYS A 20 -23.85 0.13 -1.79
N MET A 21 -23.90 -1.02 -2.47
CA MET A 21 -25.16 -1.60 -2.96
C MET A 21 -26.14 -1.89 -1.81
N ARG A 22 -25.61 -2.28 -0.65
CA ARG A 22 -26.38 -2.53 0.57
C ARG A 22 -26.65 -1.28 1.42
N ARG A 23 -26.22 -0.09 0.96
CA ARG A 23 -26.33 1.19 1.70
C ARG A 23 -25.70 1.12 3.10
N GLN A 24 -24.55 0.46 3.20
CA GLN A 24 -23.76 0.40 4.41
C GLN A 24 -22.72 1.52 4.44
N ASP A 25 -22.42 2.04 5.62
CA ASP A 25 -21.44 3.12 5.83
C ASP A 25 -20.01 2.59 6.05
N ASN A 26 -19.78 1.31 5.73
CA ASN A 26 -18.49 0.65 5.90
C ASN A 26 -17.42 1.23 4.97
N ARG A 27 -16.23 1.41 5.54
CA ARG A 27 -14.99 1.70 4.80
C ARG A 27 -14.20 0.42 4.59
N VAL A 28 -13.72 0.19 3.38
CA VAL A 28 -12.89 -0.96 3.02
C VAL A 28 -11.47 -0.46 2.79
N ALA A 29 -10.52 -1.01 3.54
CA ALA A 29 -9.11 -0.69 3.39
C ALA A 29 -8.35 -1.88 2.81
N VAL A 30 -7.41 -1.61 1.90
CA VAL A 30 -6.49 -2.59 1.34
C VAL A 30 -5.08 -2.02 1.33
N ILE A 31 -4.11 -2.84 1.73
CA ILE A 31 -2.68 -2.50 1.69
C ILE A 31 -2.05 -3.32 0.57
N ILE A 32 -1.34 -2.65 -0.33
CA ILE A 32 -0.59 -3.25 -1.43
C ILE A 32 0.86 -2.76 -1.40
N GLY A 33 1.78 -3.56 -1.91
CA GLY A 33 3.18 -3.15 -2.08
C GLY A 33 3.37 -2.27 -3.31
N ASP A 34 4.45 -1.49 -3.37
CA ASP A 34 4.81 -0.76 -4.57
C ASP A 34 5.21 -1.67 -5.75
N GLY A 35 5.91 -2.79 -5.49
CA GLY A 35 6.14 -3.82 -6.52
C GLY A 35 4.86 -4.48 -7.05
N GLU A 36 3.79 -4.52 -6.25
CA GLU A 36 2.48 -5.04 -6.66
C GLU A 36 1.83 -4.16 -7.73
N LEU A 37 2.20 -2.88 -7.83
CA LEU A 37 1.72 -1.95 -8.87
C LEU A 37 2.20 -2.31 -10.29
N ASN A 38 3.14 -3.25 -10.43
CA ASN A 38 3.53 -3.77 -11.73
C ASN A 38 2.49 -4.73 -12.33
N GLU A 39 1.54 -5.22 -11.53
CA GLU A 39 0.47 -6.07 -11.99
C GLU A 39 -0.63 -5.27 -12.71
N GLY A 40 -0.97 -5.68 -13.94
CA GLY A 40 -2.02 -5.03 -14.74
C GLY A 40 -3.39 -5.02 -14.05
N SER A 41 -3.68 -6.07 -13.27
CA SER A 41 -4.92 -6.23 -12.50
C SER A 41 -5.16 -5.10 -11.49
N VAL A 42 -4.09 -4.49 -10.96
CA VAL A 42 -4.21 -3.29 -10.11
C VAL A 42 -4.83 -2.15 -10.90
N TRP A 43 -4.29 -1.84 -12.06
CA TRP A 43 -4.73 -0.72 -12.90
C TRP A 43 -6.13 -0.92 -13.45
N GLU A 44 -6.48 -2.14 -13.85
CA GLU A 44 -7.85 -2.53 -14.22
C GLU A 44 -8.82 -2.28 -13.06
N THR A 45 -8.42 -2.66 -11.84
CA THR A 45 -9.24 -2.43 -10.64
C THR A 45 -9.46 -0.94 -10.37
N LEU A 46 -8.43 -0.09 -10.55
CA LEU A 46 -8.58 1.36 -10.34
C LEU A 46 -9.61 1.97 -11.31
N LEU A 47 -9.64 1.53 -12.57
CA LEU A 47 -10.64 1.96 -13.55
C LEU A 47 -12.06 1.63 -13.08
N ILE A 48 -12.26 0.40 -12.61
CA ILE A 48 -13.56 -0.06 -12.09
C ILE A 48 -13.94 0.71 -10.82
N ALA A 49 -13.03 0.85 -9.86
CA ALA A 49 -13.30 1.56 -8.61
C ALA A 49 -13.67 3.04 -8.84
N SER A 50 -13.04 3.68 -9.82
CA SER A 50 -13.37 5.02 -10.28
C SER A 50 -14.76 5.07 -10.94
N ALA A 51 -15.05 4.17 -11.88
CA ALA A 51 -16.34 4.11 -12.59
C ALA A 51 -17.54 3.93 -11.65
N PHE A 52 -17.38 3.11 -10.61
CA PHE A 52 -18.40 2.90 -9.58
C PHE A 52 -18.33 3.90 -8.42
N ARG A 53 -17.46 4.91 -8.51
CA ARG A 53 -17.31 5.99 -7.52
C ARG A 53 -17.11 5.46 -6.11
N LEU A 54 -16.22 4.48 -5.91
CA LEU A 54 -16.00 3.78 -4.64
C LEU A 54 -15.21 4.63 -3.63
N ASP A 55 -15.78 5.76 -3.19
CA ASP A 55 -15.22 6.63 -2.15
C ASP A 55 -15.17 6.01 -0.74
N ASN A 56 -15.76 4.83 -0.56
CA ASN A 56 -15.58 4.02 0.65
C ASN A 56 -14.37 3.06 0.57
N LEU A 57 -13.66 3.03 -0.57
CA LEU A 57 -12.42 2.26 -0.74
C LEU A 57 -11.18 3.12 -0.43
N VAL A 58 -10.34 2.63 0.48
CA VAL A 58 -9.05 3.20 0.83
C VAL A 58 -7.94 2.24 0.45
N ILE A 59 -7.07 2.66 -0.47
CA ILE A 59 -5.91 1.90 -0.94
C ILE A 59 -4.68 2.51 -0.29
N VAL A 60 -3.90 1.70 0.42
CA VAL A 60 -2.62 2.09 0.99
C VAL A 60 -1.52 1.41 0.18
N ILE A 61 -0.64 2.22 -0.41
CA ILE A 61 0.55 1.74 -1.11
C ILE A 61 1.71 1.86 -0.13
N ASP A 62 2.28 0.72 0.25
CA ASP A 62 3.55 0.64 0.97
C ASP A 62 4.70 0.94 0.01
N ARG A 63 5.13 2.21 -0.02
CA ARG A 63 6.18 2.70 -0.92
C ARG A 63 7.54 2.64 -0.25
N ASN A 64 8.07 1.41 -0.15
CA ASN A 64 9.38 1.13 0.46
C ASN A 64 10.55 1.08 -0.54
N ARG A 65 10.26 1.16 -1.86
CA ARG A 65 11.20 1.14 -2.99
C ARG A 65 11.84 -0.20 -3.33
N PHE A 66 11.29 -1.31 -2.83
CA PHE A 66 11.80 -2.63 -3.13
C PHE A 66 10.71 -3.58 -3.64
N GLN A 67 11.02 -4.27 -4.74
CA GLN A 67 10.28 -5.44 -5.16
C GLN A 67 11.19 -6.66 -5.03
N ALA A 68 10.72 -7.67 -4.31
CA ALA A 68 11.47 -8.88 -4.07
C ALA A 68 12.90 -8.59 -3.54
N ASN A 69 13.92 -8.93 -4.33
CA ASN A 69 15.35 -8.77 -4.05
C ASN A 69 16.00 -7.60 -4.81
N ALA A 70 15.23 -6.66 -5.37
CA ALA A 70 15.76 -5.50 -6.09
C ALA A 70 14.99 -4.21 -5.79
N ALA A 71 15.60 -3.06 -6.06
CA ALA A 71 14.92 -1.78 -6.00
C ALA A 71 13.91 -1.66 -7.14
N THR A 72 12.75 -1.05 -6.88
CA THR A 72 11.72 -0.85 -7.92
C THR A 72 12.24 0.00 -9.08
N GLU A 73 13.08 0.98 -8.78
CA GLU A 73 13.68 1.94 -9.71
C GLU A 73 14.71 1.31 -10.66
N ASP A 74 15.30 0.18 -10.27
CA ASP A 74 16.25 -0.55 -11.11
C ASP A 74 15.57 -1.62 -11.98
N LEU A 75 14.27 -1.89 -11.74
CA LEU A 75 13.47 -2.88 -12.45
C LEU A 75 12.41 -2.24 -13.34
N ILE A 76 11.29 -1.82 -12.73
CA ILE A 76 10.15 -1.20 -13.40
C ILE A 76 9.80 0.07 -12.61
N PRO A 77 10.36 1.22 -13.02
CA PRO A 77 10.16 2.49 -12.32
C PRO A 77 8.69 2.92 -12.31
N LEU A 78 8.21 3.34 -11.14
CA LEU A 78 6.80 3.70 -10.94
C LEU A 78 6.48 5.16 -11.24
N GLU A 79 7.46 6.06 -11.19
CA GLU A 79 7.22 7.50 -11.34
C GLU A 79 6.78 7.89 -12.77
N PRO A 80 5.95 8.94 -12.94
CA PRO A 80 5.32 9.77 -11.91
C PRO A 80 4.06 9.10 -11.31
N LEU A 81 4.16 8.55 -10.09
CA LEU A 81 3.15 7.64 -9.54
C LEU A 81 1.86 8.38 -9.14
N ILE A 82 1.98 9.53 -8.49
CA ILE A 82 0.82 10.35 -8.11
C ILE A 82 0.00 10.75 -9.34
N SER A 83 0.68 11.18 -10.42
CA SER A 83 0.02 11.58 -11.66
C SER A 83 -0.70 10.42 -12.33
N LYS A 84 -0.07 9.22 -12.37
CA LYS A 84 -0.71 7.99 -12.87
C LYS A 84 -1.97 7.66 -12.07
N LEU A 85 -1.90 7.63 -10.74
CA LEU A 85 -3.06 7.32 -9.90
C LEU A 85 -4.20 8.33 -10.08
N ARG A 86 -3.88 9.63 -10.14
CA ARG A 86 -4.86 10.69 -10.40
C ARG A 86 -5.51 10.55 -11.78
N SER A 87 -4.75 10.19 -12.81
CA SER A 87 -5.32 9.98 -14.16
C SER A 87 -6.27 8.78 -14.22
N PHE A 88 -6.16 7.83 -13.28
CA PHE A 88 -7.10 6.72 -13.11
C PHE A 88 -8.31 7.08 -12.23
N GLY A 89 -8.47 8.35 -11.83
CA GLY A 89 -9.64 8.83 -11.08
C GLY A 89 -9.52 8.75 -9.57
N MET A 90 -8.33 8.45 -9.04
CA MET A 90 -8.10 8.36 -7.60
C MET A 90 -7.88 9.74 -6.96
N SER A 91 -8.30 9.89 -5.70
CA SER A 91 -7.87 10.99 -4.84
C SER A 91 -6.63 10.56 -4.05
N VAL A 92 -5.52 11.30 -4.17
CA VAL A 92 -4.20 10.79 -3.76
C VAL A 92 -3.54 11.72 -2.74
N ARG A 93 -3.07 11.16 -1.62
CA ARG A 93 -2.16 11.82 -0.66
C ARG A 93 -0.90 10.97 -0.48
N SER A 94 0.24 11.61 -0.25
CA SER A 94 1.49 10.92 0.08
C SER A 94 2.00 11.38 1.43
N ILE A 95 2.26 10.43 2.31
CA ILE A 95 2.58 10.66 3.72
C ILE A 95 3.93 10.05 4.08
N ASP A 96 4.49 10.46 5.21
CA ASP A 96 5.51 9.68 5.89
C ASP A 96 4.84 8.46 6.55
N GLY A 97 5.19 7.25 6.09
CA GLY A 97 4.64 6.01 6.61
C GLY A 97 5.10 5.67 8.03
N HIS A 98 6.03 6.44 8.60
CA HIS A 98 6.55 6.27 9.96
C HIS A 98 6.18 7.41 10.91
N ASP A 99 5.49 8.46 10.45
CA ASP A 99 4.96 9.51 11.33
C ASP A 99 3.51 9.20 11.70
N PHE A 100 3.29 8.80 12.96
CA PHE A 100 1.97 8.52 13.50
C PHE A 100 1.01 9.72 13.47
N ARG A 101 1.53 10.95 13.47
CA ARG A 101 0.69 12.15 13.35
C ARG A 101 0.19 12.30 11.92
N ASP A 102 1.07 12.12 10.93
CA ASP A 102 0.70 12.17 9.50
C ASP A 102 -0.35 11.10 9.17
N MET A 103 -0.19 9.88 9.72
CA MET A 103 -1.20 8.83 9.64
C MET A 103 -2.51 9.20 10.34
N LYS A 104 -2.45 9.72 11.57
CA LYS A 104 -3.62 10.12 12.36
C LYS A 104 -4.41 11.24 11.68
N ASP A 105 -3.76 12.15 11.00
CA ASP A 105 -4.41 13.26 10.30
C ASP A 105 -4.96 12.81 8.93
N THR A 106 -4.30 11.85 8.28
CA THR A 106 -4.65 11.41 6.92
C THR A 106 -5.82 10.42 6.89
N PHE A 107 -5.79 9.33 7.67
CA PHE A 107 -6.78 8.26 7.53
C PHE A 107 -8.22 8.68 7.88
N PRO A 108 -8.48 9.44 8.97
CA PRO A 108 -9.82 9.94 9.27
C PRO A 108 -10.39 10.88 8.21
N ALA A 109 -9.52 11.57 7.46
CA ALA A 109 -9.92 12.50 6.40
C ALA A 109 -10.35 11.81 5.08
N THR A 110 -10.37 10.47 5.04
CA THR A 110 -10.94 9.74 3.89
C THR A 110 -12.49 9.72 3.94
N PRO A 111 -13.19 9.69 2.80
CA PRO A 111 -12.65 9.94 1.47
C PRO A 111 -12.07 11.35 1.32
N PHE A 112 -10.93 11.49 0.64
CA PHE A 112 -10.34 12.81 0.41
C PHE A 112 -11.20 13.66 -0.52
N GLU A 113 -11.89 13.02 -1.46
CA GLU A 113 -12.83 13.64 -2.39
C GLU A 113 -14.05 12.74 -2.55
N ALA A 114 -15.25 13.31 -2.43
CA ALA A 114 -16.48 12.55 -2.62
C ALA A 114 -16.58 11.94 -4.03
N GLY A 115 -17.00 10.68 -4.09
CA GLY A 115 -17.10 9.91 -5.32
C GLY A 115 -15.78 9.39 -5.90
N LYS A 116 -14.63 9.57 -5.25
CA LYS A 116 -13.34 9.02 -5.67
C LYS A 116 -12.76 8.09 -4.60
N PRO A 117 -12.21 6.92 -4.97
CA PRO A 117 -11.42 6.13 -4.02
C PRO A 117 -10.23 6.94 -3.51
N SER A 118 -9.84 6.69 -2.26
CA SER A 118 -8.70 7.35 -1.62
C SER A 118 -7.46 6.48 -1.72
N VAL A 119 -6.37 7.03 -2.20
CA VAL A 119 -5.06 6.37 -2.24
C VAL A 119 -4.10 7.11 -1.32
N VAL A 120 -3.52 6.38 -0.37
CA VAL A 120 -2.45 6.84 0.51
C VAL A 120 -1.16 6.20 0.06
N ILE A 121 -0.22 7.00 -0.44
CA ILE A 121 1.15 6.55 -0.72
C ILE A 121 1.96 6.75 0.56
N ALA A 122 2.12 5.70 1.35
CA ALA A 122 2.91 5.71 2.57
C ALA A 122 4.38 5.48 2.21
N ARG A 123 5.22 6.51 2.35
CA ARG A 123 6.67 6.39 2.13
C ARG A 123 7.29 5.71 3.35
N THR A 124 7.77 4.50 3.17
CA THR A 124 8.26 3.65 4.26
C THR A 124 9.72 3.25 4.01
N ILE A 125 10.28 2.55 4.99
CA ILE A 125 11.63 2.00 5.01
C ILE A 125 11.42 0.52 5.25
N ARG A 126 11.87 -0.32 4.33
CA ARG A 126 11.75 -1.76 4.48
C ARG A 126 12.61 -2.21 5.66
N GLY A 127 12.04 -2.94 6.62
CA GLY A 127 12.76 -3.35 7.83
C GLY A 127 12.95 -2.22 8.86
N LYS A 128 12.13 -1.15 8.80
CA LYS A 128 12.23 -0.01 9.72
C LYS A 128 12.36 -0.44 11.18
N GLY A 129 13.28 0.22 11.90
CA GLY A 129 13.50 0.00 13.33
C GLY A 129 14.52 -1.10 13.65
N LEU A 130 15.05 -1.74 12.62
CA LEU A 130 16.13 -2.72 12.71
C LEU A 130 17.25 -2.33 11.74
N PRO A 131 18.19 -1.44 12.15
CA PRO A 131 19.34 -1.05 11.34
C PRO A 131 20.04 -2.20 10.60
N GLU A 132 20.13 -3.41 11.19
CA GLU A 132 20.72 -4.58 10.54
C GLU A 132 20.01 -5.04 9.25
N ILE A 133 18.71 -4.77 9.11
CA ILE A 133 17.89 -5.21 7.95
C ILE A 133 17.19 -4.06 7.22
N GLU A 134 17.36 -2.81 7.66
CA GLU A 134 16.81 -1.63 6.98
C GLU A 134 17.32 -1.55 5.53
N ASN A 135 16.40 -1.40 4.56
CA ASN A 135 16.69 -1.30 3.12
C ASN A 135 17.54 -2.46 2.54
N ARG A 136 17.48 -3.65 3.16
CA ARG A 136 18.19 -4.85 2.70
C ARG A 136 17.30 -5.74 1.86
N ALA A 137 17.55 -5.77 0.55
CA ALA A 137 16.78 -6.59 -0.39
C ALA A 137 17.00 -8.10 -0.19
N ASP A 138 18.19 -8.51 0.26
CA ASP A 138 18.57 -9.88 0.59
C ASP A 138 17.91 -10.40 1.89
N LYS A 139 17.32 -9.51 2.69
CA LYS A 139 16.58 -9.86 3.91
C LYS A 139 15.09 -10.05 3.68
N TRP A 140 14.64 -10.01 2.42
CA TRP A 140 13.29 -10.37 2.06
C TRP A 140 13.11 -11.89 1.99
N PHE A 141 12.12 -12.40 2.71
CA PHE A 141 11.75 -13.81 2.68
C PHE A 141 12.90 -14.77 3.05
N CYS A 142 13.89 -14.28 3.81
CA CYS A 142 14.96 -15.10 4.34
C CYS A 142 14.53 -15.84 5.61
N LYS A 143 15.23 -16.92 5.95
CA LYS A 143 15.15 -17.55 7.27
C LYS A 143 16.18 -16.87 8.17
N TYR A 144 15.75 -16.52 9.37
CA TYR A 144 16.64 -16.09 10.45
C TYR A 144 16.96 -17.29 11.33
N SER A 145 18.21 -17.42 11.79
CA SER A 145 18.52 -18.34 12.88
C SER A 145 17.94 -17.82 14.21
N ASP A 146 17.83 -18.69 15.20
CA ASP A 146 17.35 -18.29 16.54
C ASP A 146 18.24 -17.19 17.13
N GLU A 147 19.57 -17.28 16.93
CA GLU A 147 20.52 -16.26 17.39
C GLU A 147 20.38 -14.93 16.65
N GLU A 148 20.10 -14.96 15.34
CA GLU A 148 19.81 -13.75 14.57
C GLU A 148 18.52 -13.10 15.04
N ALA A 149 17.46 -13.89 15.27
CA ALA A 149 16.19 -13.38 15.77
C ALA A 149 16.35 -12.74 17.16
N ASP A 150 17.06 -13.38 18.09
CA ASP A 150 17.32 -12.85 19.43
C ASP A 150 18.08 -11.51 19.39
N ARG A 151 19.03 -11.37 18.46
CA ARG A 151 19.78 -10.13 18.27
C ARG A 151 18.88 -9.01 17.74
N LEU A 152 18.08 -9.28 16.71
CA LEU A 152 17.16 -8.30 16.14
C LEU A 152 16.11 -7.86 17.17
N ILE A 153 15.57 -8.78 17.98
CA ILE A 153 14.63 -8.43 19.05
C ILE A 153 15.26 -7.48 20.07
N LYS A 154 16.52 -7.72 20.47
CA LYS A 154 17.23 -6.80 21.36
C LYS A 154 17.41 -5.42 20.73
N GLU A 155 17.71 -5.36 19.44
CA GLU A 155 17.83 -4.10 18.69
C GLU A 155 16.52 -3.30 18.66
N LEU A 156 15.36 -3.95 18.53
CA LEU A 156 14.03 -3.30 18.55
C LEU A 156 13.65 -2.68 19.91
N THR A 157 14.27 -3.14 21.00
CA THR A 157 13.88 -2.75 22.37
C THR A 157 14.70 -1.54 22.88
N VAL A 158 15.59 -1.00 22.04
CA VAL A 158 16.44 0.17 22.30
C VAL A 158 15.84 1.41 21.64
#